data_AF-A0A949TSU3-F1
#
_entry.id   AF-A0A949TSU3-F1
#
_cell.length_a   1.000
_cell.length_b   1.000
_cell.length_c   1.000
_cell.angle_alpha   90.00
_cell.angle_beta   90.00
_cell.angle_gamma   90.00
#
_symmetry.space_group_name_H-M   'P 1'
#
loop_
_entity.id
_entity.type
_entity.pdbx_description
1 polymer ?
#
loop_
_entity_poly.entity_id
_entity_poly.type
_entity_poly.pdbx_seq_one_letter_code
_entity_poly.pdbx_strand_id
1 'polypeptide(L)'
;MKDLRKELTIEEEQKPYAKYFHQSIAAPNSQLMKILKQGQMNPANTLMLENINDLLNDGYGEVETGYCVLPNGSGYVAELSF
;
A
#
# COMPACT_ATOMS: atom_id res chain seq x y z
N MET A 1 18.71 -10.23 3.19
CA MET A 1 17.42 -10.52 2.54
C MET A 1 17.75 -11.13 1.18
N LYS A 2 17.18 -12.29 0.84
CA LYS A 2 17.45 -12.93 -0.46
C LYS A 2 16.73 -12.13 -1.54
N ASP A 3 17.39 -11.90 -2.68
CA ASP A 3 16.69 -11.35 -3.84
C ASP A 3 15.71 -12.41 -4.36
N LEU A 4 14.42 -12.09 -4.27
CA LEU A 4 13.31 -12.96 -4.67
C LEU A 4 12.81 -12.64 -6.07
N ARG A 5 13.46 -11.70 -6.77
CA ARG A 5 13.07 -11.30 -8.11
C ARG A 5 13.32 -12.43 -9.10
N LYS A 6 12.26 -12.86 -9.77
CA LYS A 6 12.34 -13.85 -10.85
C LYS A 6 12.80 -13.16 -12.13
N GLU A 7 13.83 -13.70 -12.77
CA GLU A 7 14.27 -13.21 -14.09
C GLU A 7 13.22 -13.44 -15.19
N LEU A 8 13.20 -12.55 -16.19
CA LEU A 8 12.38 -12.74 -17.37
C LEU A 8 12.89 -13.94 -18.18
N THR A 9 11.96 -14.66 -18.79
CA THR A 9 12.30 -15.63 -19.84
C THR A 9 12.78 -14.88 -21.10
N ILE A 10 13.46 -15.61 -21.99
CA ILE A 10 13.92 -15.05 -23.28
C ILE A 10 12.76 -14.43 -24.08
N GLU A 11 11.58 -15.06 -24.07
CA GLU A 11 10.42 -14.55 -24.79
C GLU A 11 9.88 -13.25 -24.16
N GLU A 12 9.90 -13.15 -22.82
CA GLU A 12 9.48 -11.96 -22.08
C GLU A 12 10.46 -10.79 -22.28
N GLU A 13 11.77 -11.07 -22.34
CA GLU A 13 12.83 -10.08 -22.57
C GLU A 13 12.72 -9.42 -23.96
N GLN A 14 12.18 -10.14 -24.95
CA GLN A 14 11.98 -9.62 -26.31
C GLN A 14 10.75 -8.71 -26.44
N LYS A 15 9.88 -8.63 -25.43
CA LYS A 15 8.69 -7.78 -25.50
C LYS A 15 9.12 -6.29 -25.45
N PRO A 16 8.50 -5.40 -26.23
CA PRO A 16 8.87 -3.96 -26.24
C PRO A 16 8.79 -3.26 -24.87
N TYR A 17 8.06 -3.85 -23.92
CA TYR A 17 7.87 -3.35 -22.56
C TYR A 17 8.82 -3.99 -21.51
N ALA A 18 9.71 -4.91 -21.90
CA ALA A 18 10.66 -5.56 -20.98
C ALA A 18 11.53 -4.54 -20.20
N LYS A 19 11.82 -3.38 -20.81
CA LYS A 19 12.54 -2.28 -20.16
C LYS A 19 11.91 -1.80 -18.84
N TYR A 20 10.58 -1.91 -18.67
CA TYR A 20 9.89 -1.50 -17.44
C TYR A 20 10.05 -2.51 -16.31
N PHE A 21 10.29 -3.79 -16.63
CA PHE A 21 10.62 -4.78 -15.61
C PHE A 21 11.89 -4.34 -14.91
N HIS A 22 12.96 -4.10 -15.65
CA HIS A 22 14.29 -3.71 -15.15
C HIS A 22 14.36 -2.31 -14.54
N GLN A 23 13.27 -1.55 -14.57
CA GLN A 23 13.21 -0.25 -13.92
C GLN A 23 13.35 -0.42 -12.40
N SER A 24 14.15 0.46 -11.79
CA SER A 24 14.26 0.50 -10.33
C SER A 24 12.93 0.93 -9.72
N ILE A 25 12.53 0.26 -8.64
CA ILE A 25 11.34 0.64 -7.87
C ILE A 25 11.56 2.04 -7.31
N ALA A 26 10.57 2.93 -7.48
CA ALA A 26 10.63 4.27 -6.93
C ALA A 26 10.72 4.22 -5.40
N ALA A 27 11.49 5.15 -4.82
CA ALA A 27 11.50 5.29 -3.36
C ALA A 27 10.10 5.67 -2.87
N PRO A 28 9.65 5.11 -1.74
CA PRO A 28 8.34 5.44 -1.19
C PRO A 28 8.28 6.91 -0.75
N ASN A 29 7.08 7.51 -0.81
CA ASN A 29 6.89 8.90 -0.42
C ASN A 29 7.34 9.11 1.04
N SER A 30 8.31 9.99 1.24
CA SER A 30 8.93 10.24 2.54
C SER A 30 7.95 10.71 3.62
N GLN A 31 6.89 11.42 3.24
CA GLN A 31 5.85 11.89 4.16
C GLN A 31 4.99 10.72 4.65
N LEU A 32 4.54 9.87 3.74
CA LEU A 32 3.79 8.65 4.08
C LEU A 32 4.64 7.71 4.94
N MET A 33 5.91 7.54 4.60
CA MET A 33 6.84 6.77 5.43
C MET A 33 7.01 7.36 6.84
N LYS A 34 6.91 8.68 7.00
CA LYS A 34 6.97 9.32 8.32
C LYS A 34 5.73 9.00 9.16
N ILE A 35 4.54 8.96 8.54
CA ILE A 35 3.28 8.55 9.19
C ILE A 35 3.40 7.09 9.64
N LEU A 36 3.77 6.17 8.75
CA LEU A 36 3.89 4.74 9.06
C LEU A 36 4.92 4.45 10.18
N LYS A 37 5.98 5.26 10.27
CA LYS A 37 7.00 5.15 11.33
C LYS A 37 6.51 5.59 12.71
N GLN A 38 5.37 6.28 12.82
CA GLN A 38 4.79 6.66 14.11
C GLN A 38 4.13 5.47 14.84
N GLY A 39 3.92 4.35 14.14
CA GLY A 39 3.32 3.15 14.70
C GLY A 39 1.91 2.92 14.16
N GLN A 40 1.14 2.12 14.89
CA GLN A 40 -0.22 1.78 14.51
C GLN A 40 -1.17 2.96 14.67
N MET A 41 -2.12 3.10 13.75
CA MET A 41 -3.26 4.00 13.92
C MET A 41 -4.23 3.45 14.99
N ASN A 42 -5.15 4.30 15.45
CA ASN A 42 -6.24 3.85 16.32
C ASN A 42 -7.20 2.93 15.53
N PRO A 43 -7.48 1.69 15.98
CA PRO A 43 -8.46 0.81 15.33
C PRO A 43 -9.87 1.39 15.24
N ALA A 44 -10.22 2.38 16.06
CA ALA A 44 -11.51 3.06 15.95
C ALA A 44 -11.63 3.92 14.67
N ASN A 45 -10.51 4.24 14.02
CA ASN A 45 -10.47 5.10 12.84
C ASN A 45 -10.46 4.27 11.53
N THR A 46 -10.65 2.96 11.61
CA THR A 46 -10.66 2.08 10.44
C THR A 46 -12.01 2.11 9.74
N LEU A 47 -11.98 2.12 8.42
CA LEU A 47 -13.15 1.82 7.61
C LEU A 47 -13.44 0.31 7.64
N MET A 48 -14.53 -0.08 8.29
CA MET A 48 -14.96 -1.47 8.37
C MET A 48 -15.75 -1.88 7.12
N LEU A 49 -15.88 -3.19 6.88
CA LEU A 49 -16.59 -3.70 5.69
C LEU A 49 -18.07 -3.28 5.70
N GLU A 50 -18.66 -3.22 6.89
CA GLU A 50 -20.06 -2.85 7.08
C GLU A 50 -20.36 -1.41 6.66
N ASN A 51 -19.35 -0.54 6.65
CA ASN A 51 -19.47 0.87 6.24
C ASN A 51 -18.60 1.23 5.03
N ILE A 52 -18.22 0.26 4.19
CA ILE A 52 -17.36 0.47 3.01
C ILE A 52 -17.85 1.57 2.05
N ASN A 53 -19.16 1.81 2.00
CA ASN A 53 -19.74 2.88 1.17
C ASN A 53 -19.31 4.28 1.60
N ASP A 54 -18.77 4.46 2.82
CA ASP A 54 -18.25 5.75 3.27
C ASP A 54 -17.05 6.22 2.42
N LEU A 55 -16.40 5.33 1.65
CA LEU A 55 -15.39 5.70 0.63
C LEU A 55 -15.96 6.56 -0.50
N LEU A 56 -17.28 6.52 -0.70
CA LEU A 56 -17.96 7.30 -1.74
C LEU A 56 -18.36 8.69 -1.24
N ASN A 57 -18.18 8.98 0.05
CA ASN A 57 -18.44 10.30 0.59
C ASN A 57 -17.41 11.30 0.05
N ASP A 58 -17.83 12.56 -0.12
CA ASP A 58 -16.92 13.62 -0.54
C ASP A 58 -15.81 13.83 0.50
N GLY A 59 -14.58 14.07 0.03
CA GLY A 59 -13.43 14.38 0.87
C GLY A 59 -12.59 13.16 1.21
N TYR A 60 -11.99 13.18 2.40
CA TYR A 60 -11.07 12.16 2.89
C TYR A 60 -11.55 11.65 4.25
N GLY A 61 -11.28 10.38 4.54
CA GLY A 61 -11.45 9.78 5.85
C GLY A 61 -10.47 10.36 6.89
N GLU A 62 -10.66 9.97 8.15
CA GLU A 62 -9.81 10.44 9.26
C GLU A 62 -8.35 10.00 9.10
N VAL A 63 -8.12 8.80 8.54
CA VAL A 63 -6.79 8.26 8.26
C VAL A 63 -6.77 7.65 6.86
N GLU A 64 -6.09 8.34 5.95
CA GLU A 64 -5.88 7.88 4.55
C GLU A 64 -4.60 7.08 4.37
N THR A 65 -3.72 7.07 5.37
CA THR A 65 -2.49 6.26 5.34
C THR A 65 -2.16 5.79 6.74
N GLY A 66 -2.22 4.48 6.94
CA GLY A 66 -2.01 3.88 8.25
C GLY A 66 -2.23 2.38 8.25
N TYR A 67 -1.90 1.76 9.38
CA TYR A 67 -2.13 0.35 9.62
C TYR A 67 -2.45 0.12 11.09
N CYS A 68 -3.22 -0.92 11.40
CA CYS A 68 -3.41 -1.38 12.77
C CYS A 68 -3.84 -2.85 12.81
N VAL A 69 -3.76 -3.44 14.00
CA VAL A 69 -4.41 -4.71 14.31
C VAL A 69 -5.79 -4.42 14.88
N LEU A 70 -6.82 -5.01 14.27
CA LEU A 70 -8.21 -4.93 14.73
C LEU A 70 -8.41 -5.77 16.01
N PRO A 71 -9.46 -5.51 16.82
CA PRO A 71 -9.71 -6.26 18.05
C PRO A 71 -9.87 -7.78 17.87
N ASN A 72 -10.29 -8.22 16.69
CA ASN A 72 -10.41 -9.65 16.33
C ASN A 72 -9.09 -10.28 15.86
N GLY A 73 -7.99 -9.53 15.85
CA GLY A 73 -6.67 -9.98 15.41
C GLY A 73 -6.38 -9.80 13.92
N SER A 74 -7.33 -9.32 13.12
CA SER A 74 -7.12 -9.04 11.69
C SER A 74 -6.25 -7.79 11.47
N GLY A 75 -5.50 -7.76 10.37
CA GLY A 75 -4.77 -6.56 9.95
C GLY A 75 -5.64 -5.63 9.11
N TYR A 76 -5.49 -4.32 9.31
CA TYR A 76 -6.08 -3.27 8.48
C TYR A 76 -4.97 -2.39 7.90
N VAL A 77 -5.14 -1.97 6.63
CA VAL A 77 -4.24 -1.05 5.93
C VAL A 77 -5.10 -0.05 5.15
N ALA A 78 -4.78 1.23 5.30
CA ALA A 78 -5.22 2.31 4.43
C ALA A 78 -4.00 2.91 3.74
N GLU A 79 -4.10 3.17 2.44
CA GLU A 79 -3.05 3.79 1.65
C GLU A 79 -3.68 4.72 0.61
N LEU A 80 -3.22 5.97 0.61
CA LEU A 80 -3.53 6.96 -0.41
C LEU A 80 -2.21 7.39 -1.04
N SER A 81 -2.06 7.08 -2.33
CA SER A 81 -0.84 7.33 -3.10
C SER A 81 -1.12 8.35 -4.22
N PHE A 82 -0.19 9.30 -4.41
CA PHE A 82 -0.25 10.39 -5.40
C PHE A 82 1.02 10.43 -6.25
#